data_AF-A0A2R6KH17-F1
#
_entry.id   AF-A0A2R6KH17-F1
#
_cell.length_a   1.000
_cell.length_b   1.000
_cell.length_c   1.000
_cell.angle_alpha   90.00
_cell.angle_beta   90.00
_cell.angle_gamma   90.00
#
_symmetry.space_group_name_H-M   'P 1'
#
loop_
_entity.id
_entity.type
_entity.pdbx_description
1 polymer ?
#
loop_
_entity_poly.entity_id
_entity_poly.type
_entity_poly.pdbx_seq_one_letter_code
_entity_poly.pdbx_strand_id
1 'polypeptide(L)'
;MSGDPVPADGESAGDDDRSVRERVSETALTRRNALAALGGGAALGGGKAVDNVLLGYGVLVGENLKTQDLAAVAAERLDATLRDSALPDGHRAAVGDDSLSVVDPGGETVATVSLPGDPDDGAAVDADLGFESGAVERLVRDLSDLRAGDYEFAFSAVDEYFDRVDAADARPFTTGALRGPHYDDADPETVAAFADADPTRPRALLDGLVSAFREYSSYDVGRYLAGSVEDNLLFGAVDLRQHFETPADFDAVREDDGTGMFCWEFANRSLEALHAVPAHRQRRPVVGMKVHDERHKHMFTGVASAVREGDDGDLVIPATFVDYTHSTLYDDFHLTSVLGEGVEAYNERHRATEIYWA
;
A
#
# COMPACT_ATOMS: atom_id res chain seq x y z
N MET A 1 -25.20 -35.94 -76.63
CA MET A 1 -24.79 -37.24 -76.06
C MET A 1 -23.27 -37.26 -76.17
N SER A 2 -22.59 -36.70 -75.17
CA SER A 2 -22.07 -37.39 -73.97
C SER A 2 -20.82 -38.21 -74.30
N GLY A 3 -19.69 -38.09 -73.62
CA GLY A 3 -19.49 -37.56 -72.27
C GLY A 3 -18.11 -36.97 -72.03
N ASP A 4 -18.05 -36.37 -70.84
CA ASP A 4 -17.02 -35.54 -70.24
C ASP A 4 -15.65 -36.23 -70.04
N PRO A 5 -14.56 -35.44 -69.97
CA PRO A 5 -13.33 -35.88 -69.34
C PRO A 5 -13.34 -35.61 -67.82
N VAL A 6 -12.78 -36.59 -67.11
CA VAL A 6 -12.50 -36.67 -65.67
C VAL A 6 -11.63 -35.49 -65.19
N PRO A 7 -11.92 -34.85 -64.03
CA PRO A 7 -11.03 -33.88 -63.41
C PRO A 7 -9.92 -34.57 -62.61
N ALA A 8 -8.73 -33.98 -62.66
CA ALA A 8 -7.63 -34.29 -61.75
C ALA A 8 -7.91 -33.65 -60.38
N ASP A 9 -7.85 -34.46 -59.32
CA ASP A 9 -7.86 -34.00 -57.95
C ASP A 9 -6.61 -33.16 -57.69
N GLY A 10 -6.83 -31.86 -57.46
CA GLY A 10 -5.82 -30.95 -56.95
C GLY A 10 -5.98 -30.81 -55.44
N GLU A 11 -5.03 -31.38 -54.70
CA GLU A 11 -4.75 -30.98 -53.32
C GLU A 11 -4.37 -29.50 -53.28
N SER A 12 -5.01 -28.75 -52.38
CA SER A 12 -4.41 -27.58 -51.73
C SER A 12 -5.04 -27.42 -50.37
N ALA A 13 -4.34 -27.94 -49.36
CA ALA A 13 -4.58 -27.61 -47.96
C ALA A 13 -4.25 -26.12 -47.78
N GLY A 14 -5.28 -25.32 -47.51
CA GLY A 14 -5.12 -23.93 -47.13
C GLY A 14 -4.52 -23.85 -45.73
N ASP A 15 -3.28 -23.38 -45.68
CA ASP A 15 -2.56 -22.87 -44.51
C ASP A 15 -3.42 -21.83 -43.79
N ASP A 16 -3.87 -22.14 -42.58
CA ASP A 16 -4.58 -21.22 -41.69
C ASP A 16 -3.52 -20.39 -40.93
N ASP A 17 -2.74 -19.60 -41.68
CA ASP A 17 -1.70 -18.69 -41.18
C ASP A 17 -2.32 -17.38 -40.69
N ARG A 18 -3.30 -17.50 -39.79
CA ARG A 18 -3.84 -16.36 -39.04
C ARG A 18 -3.01 -16.14 -37.79
N SER A 19 -2.34 -14.99 -37.74
CA SER A 19 -1.57 -14.57 -36.59
C SER A 19 -2.42 -14.62 -35.32
N VAL A 20 -1.81 -15.01 -34.20
CA VAL A 20 -2.46 -15.05 -32.87
C VAL A 20 -3.18 -13.72 -32.55
N ARG A 21 -2.65 -12.61 -33.09
CA ARG A 21 -3.17 -11.24 -32.98
C ARG A 21 -4.59 -11.07 -33.52
N GLU A 22 -4.98 -11.76 -34.60
CA GLU A 22 -6.34 -11.67 -35.17
C GLU A 22 -7.34 -12.59 -34.45
N ARG A 23 -6.89 -13.72 -33.90
CA ARG A 23 -7.77 -14.63 -33.15
C ARG A 23 -8.23 -14.06 -31.81
N VAL A 24 -7.43 -13.19 -31.21
CA VAL A 24 -7.72 -12.57 -29.92
C VAL A 24 -8.65 -11.35 -30.06
N SER A 25 -8.68 -10.65 -31.21
CA SER A 25 -9.47 -9.42 -31.36
C SER A 25 -10.97 -9.63 -31.63
N GLU A 26 -11.40 -10.82 -32.05
CA GLU A 26 -12.82 -11.10 -32.38
C GLU A 26 -13.58 -11.94 -31.33
N THR A 27 -12.90 -12.42 -30.29
CA THR A 27 -13.53 -13.27 -29.26
C THR A 27 -13.69 -12.48 -27.97
N ALA A 28 -14.92 -12.33 -27.47
CA ALA A 28 -15.14 -11.85 -26.11
C ALA A 28 -14.41 -12.79 -25.12
N LEU A 29 -13.30 -12.30 -24.55
CA LEU A 29 -12.48 -13.08 -23.63
C LEU A 29 -13.24 -13.26 -22.32
N THR A 30 -13.34 -14.51 -21.87
CA THR A 30 -13.92 -14.89 -20.58
C THR A 30 -12.80 -15.45 -19.71
N ARG A 31 -12.94 -15.48 -18.37
CA ARG A 31 -11.95 -16.08 -17.44
C ARG A 31 -11.50 -17.47 -17.88
N ARG A 32 -12.42 -18.30 -18.39
CA ARG A 32 -12.13 -19.64 -18.92
C ARG A 32 -11.26 -19.61 -20.19
N ASN A 33 -11.50 -18.66 -21.09
CA ASN A 33 -10.70 -18.48 -22.30
C ASN A 33 -9.32 -17.92 -21.97
N ALA A 34 -9.23 -17.01 -20.99
CA ALA A 34 -7.96 -16.49 -20.48
C ALA A 34 -7.12 -17.60 -19.83
N LEU A 35 -7.72 -18.43 -18.98
CA LEU A 35 -7.05 -19.60 -18.39
C LEU A 35 -6.58 -20.62 -19.44
N ALA A 36 -7.37 -20.86 -20.50
CA ALA A 36 -6.95 -21.74 -21.60
C ALA A 36 -5.79 -21.15 -22.42
N ALA A 37 -5.81 -19.83 -22.66
CA ALA A 37 -4.71 -19.11 -23.31
C ALA A 37 -3.43 -19.11 -22.45
N LEU A 38 -3.57 -18.95 -21.12
CA LEU A 38 -2.48 -19.07 -20.16
C LEU A 38 -1.92 -20.49 -20.11
N GLY A 39 -2.76 -21.53 -20.16
CA GLY A 39 -2.32 -22.92 -20.23
C GLY A 39 -1.50 -23.23 -21.49
N GLY A 40 -1.79 -22.57 -22.62
CA GLY A 40 -1.00 -22.67 -23.86
C GLY A 40 0.26 -21.79 -23.89
N GLY A 41 0.24 -20.61 -23.25
CA GLY A 41 1.35 -19.65 -23.21
C GLY A 41 2.33 -19.83 -22.05
N ALA A 42 1.94 -20.54 -20.99
CA ALA A 42 2.74 -20.78 -19.79
C ALA A 42 4.07 -21.49 -20.08
N ALA A 43 4.17 -22.26 -21.17
CA ALA A 43 5.41 -22.94 -21.57
C ALA A 43 6.52 -21.97 -22.01
N LEU A 44 6.20 -20.76 -22.50
CA LEU A 44 7.19 -19.77 -22.97
C LEU A 44 7.34 -18.58 -22.01
N GLY A 45 6.26 -18.18 -21.31
CA GLY A 45 6.29 -17.11 -20.30
C GLY A 45 6.67 -17.58 -18.89
N GLY A 46 6.38 -18.84 -18.56
CA GLY A 46 6.60 -19.42 -17.22
C GLY A 46 8.05 -19.43 -16.80
N GLY A 47 9.00 -19.60 -17.73
CA GLY A 47 10.44 -19.54 -17.41
C GLY A 47 10.87 -18.18 -16.87
N LYS A 48 10.38 -17.07 -17.45
CA LYS A 48 10.73 -15.70 -17.01
C LYS A 48 9.97 -15.28 -15.74
N ALA A 49 8.73 -15.74 -15.60
CA ALA A 49 7.94 -15.56 -14.39
C ALA A 49 8.54 -16.32 -13.18
N VAL A 50 9.00 -17.54 -13.40
CA VAL A 50 9.69 -18.36 -12.39
C VAL A 50 11.11 -17.83 -12.11
N ASP A 51 11.82 -17.30 -13.11
CA ASP A 51 13.13 -16.65 -12.93
C ASP A 51 13.04 -15.41 -12.03
N ASN A 52 12.03 -14.57 -12.24
CA ASN A 52 11.76 -13.41 -11.39
C ASN A 52 11.42 -13.81 -9.93
N VAL A 53 10.66 -14.89 -9.74
CA VAL A 53 10.24 -15.37 -8.41
C VAL A 53 11.31 -16.19 -7.68
N LEU A 54 12.06 -17.06 -8.37
CA LEU A 54 13.00 -18.01 -7.75
C LEU A 54 14.45 -17.54 -7.70
N LEU A 55 14.94 -16.76 -8.67
CA LEU A 55 16.36 -16.36 -8.73
C LEU A 55 16.67 -15.09 -7.94
N GLY A 56 15.70 -14.58 -7.20
CA GLY A 56 15.88 -13.50 -6.26
C GLY A 56 15.88 -12.16 -6.96
N TYR A 57 14.89 -11.35 -6.59
CA TYR A 57 14.65 -9.97 -6.96
C TYR A 57 15.78 -8.97 -6.59
N GLY A 58 17.08 -9.33 -6.66
CA GLY A 58 18.18 -8.35 -6.56
C GLY A 58 19.39 -8.69 -5.70
N VAL A 59 19.80 -9.95 -5.58
CA VAL A 59 21.08 -10.23 -4.87
C VAL A 59 22.30 -9.66 -5.62
N LEU A 60 22.17 -9.31 -6.90
CA LEU A 60 23.32 -8.96 -7.75
C LEU A 60 23.38 -7.52 -8.28
N VAL A 61 22.29 -6.72 -8.24
CA VAL A 61 22.32 -5.35 -8.81
C VAL A 61 21.36 -4.39 -8.09
N GLY A 62 21.90 -3.52 -7.23
CA GLY A 62 21.41 -2.16 -6.99
C GLY A 62 20.43 -1.89 -5.83
N GLU A 63 20.81 -0.91 -5.00
CA GLU A 63 20.01 -0.05 -4.10
C GLU A 63 18.69 -0.65 -3.56
N ASN A 64 18.84 -1.50 -2.56
CA ASN A 64 17.78 -2.07 -1.73
C ASN A 64 17.40 -1.06 -0.63
N LEU A 65 16.30 -1.28 0.11
CA LEU A 65 15.86 -0.40 1.20
C LEU A 65 16.98 -0.03 2.20
N LYS A 66 17.90 -0.95 2.48
CA LYS A 66 19.04 -0.70 3.40
C LYS A 66 20.17 0.16 2.84
N THR A 67 20.19 0.40 1.54
CA THR A 67 21.33 1.04 0.83
C THR A 67 20.93 2.24 -0.01
N GLN A 68 19.64 2.38 -0.34
CA GLN A 68 19.14 3.53 -1.08
C GLN A 68 19.00 4.76 -0.16
N ASP A 69 19.02 5.96 -0.75
CA ASP A 69 18.63 7.18 -0.05
C ASP A 69 17.11 7.20 0.16
N LEU A 70 16.66 6.46 1.17
CA LEU A 70 15.25 6.34 1.50
C LEU A 70 14.63 7.66 1.93
N ALA A 71 15.41 8.54 2.56
CA ALA A 71 14.95 9.84 2.99
C ALA A 71 14.56 10.70 1.78
N ALA A 72 15.39 10.70 0.73
CA ALA A 72 15.06 11.41 -0.51
C ALA A 72 13.78 10.85 -1.19
N VAL A 73 13.64 9.52 -1.25
CA VAL A 73 12.44 8.89 -1.84
C VAL A 73 11.18 9.18 -1.03
N ALA A 74 11.27 9.14 0.30
CA ALA A 74 10.14 9.43 1.20
C ALA A 74 9.75 10.91 1.16
N ALA A 75 10.74 11.81 1.10
CA ALA A 75 10.54 13.26 1.04
C ALA A 75 9.89 13.72 -0.28
N GLU A 76 10.14 13.03 -1.40
CA GLU A 76 9.68 13.46 -2.73
C GLU A 76 8.16 13.72 -2.79
N ARG A 77 7.39 12.93 -2.04
CA ARG A 77 5.92 13.00 -1.98
C ARG A 77 5.38 13.34 -0.60
N LEU A 78 6.24 13.68 0.34
CA LEU A 78 5.81 14.18 1.64
C LEU A 78 5.36 15.64 1.45
N ASP A 79 4.06 15.84 1.31
CA ASP A 79 3.47 17.17 1.18
C ASP A 79 3.05 17.70 2.56
N ALA A 80 3.67 18.74 3.09
CA ALA A 80 3.26 19.30 4.38
C ALA A 80 1.86 19.99 4.36
N THR A 81 1.18 20.04 3.20
CA THR A 81 -0.24 20.40 3.09
C THR A 81 -1.20 19.24 3.38
N LEU A 82 -0.69 18.05 3.75
CA LEU A 82 -1.49 16.87 4.04
C LEU A 82 -2.65 17.21 4.99
N ARG A 83 -3.85 16.94 4.46
CA ARG A 83 -5.13 17.56 4.78
C ARG A 83 -5.77 17.01 6.06
N ASP A 84 -6.83 17.68 6.52
CA ASP A 84 -7.73 17.38 7.63
C ASP A 84 -7.23 16.37 8.68
N SER A 85 -6.63 16.86 9.78
CA SER A 85 -6.36 16.03 10.96
C SER A 85 -7.53 16.08 11.95
N ALA A 86 -8.00 14.92 12.43
CA ALA A 86 -9.00 14.86 13.49
C ALA A 86 -8.47 15.44 14.82
N LEU A 87 -9.23 16.37 15.40
CA LEU A 87 -8.97 17.02 16.69
C LEU A 87 -9.99 16.55 17.75
N PRO A 88 -9.81 16.92 19.04
CA PRO A 88 -10.77 16.59 20.09
C PRO A 88 -12.19 17.11 19.80
N ASP A 89 -13.19 16.49 20.44
CA ASP A 89 -14.61 16.86 20.37
C ASP A 89 -15.21 16.91 18.96
N GLY A 90 -14.63 16.17 18.01
CA GLY A 90 -15.11 16.10 16.63
C GLY A 90 -14.70 17.29 15.75
N HIS A 91 -13.81 18.15 16.25
CA HIS A 91 -13.18 19.18 15.43
C HIS A 91 -12.19 18.55 14.44
N ARG A 92 -11.79 19.33 13.44
CA ARG A 92 -10.71 18.97 12.54
C ARG A 92 -9.81 20.15 12.23
N ALA A 93 -8.54 19.85 11.98
CA ALA A 93 -7.51 20.79 11.58
C ALA A 93 -7.35 20.73 10.06
N ALA A 94 -7.83 21.74 9.34
CA ALA A 94 -7.65 21.89 7.90
C ALA A 94 -6.38 22.69 7.60
N VAL A 95 -5.39 22.03 6.99
CA VAL A 95 -4.11 22.63 6.60
C VAL A 95 -4.24 23.27 5.22
N GLY A 96 -4.06 24.57 5.12
CA GLY A 96 -3.95 25.32 3.86
C GLY A 96 -2.50 25.66 3.53
N ASP A 97 -2.27 26.40 2.44
CA ASP A 97 -0.91 26.71 1.96
C ASP A 97 -0.07 27.49 2.98
N ASP A 98 -0.67 28.42 3.74
CA ASP A 98 0.02 29.30 4.72
C ASP A 98 -0.70 29.36 6.07
N SER A 99 -1.62 28.43 6.35
CA SER A 99 -2.43 28.46 7.58
C SER A 99 -2.94 27.11 8.03
N LEU A 100 -3.28 27.03 9.32
CA LEU A 100 -4.01 25.93 9.94
C LEU A 100 -5.36 26.49 10.41
N SER A 101 -6.45 25.93 9.90
CA SER A 101 -7.81 26.29 10.30
C SER A 101 -8.42 25.21 11.18
N VAL A 102 -8.97 25.58 12.32
CA VAL A 102 -9.75 24.66 13.17
C VAL A 102 -11.21 24.77 12.76
N VAL A 103 -11.78 23.65 12.36
CA VAL A 103 -13.17 23.55 11.91
C VAL A 103 -13.95 22.70 12.89
N ASP A 104 -15.12 23.21 13.28
CA ASP A 104 -16.01 22.53 14.22
C ASP A 104 -16.75 21.33 13.56
N PRO A 105 -17.48 20.53 14.36
CA PRO A 105 -18.30 19.42 13.83
C PRO A 105 -19.42 19.89 12.87
N GLY A 106 -19.82 21.15 12.94
CA GLY A 106 -20.80 21.77 12.04
C GLY A 106 -20.22 22.19 10.69
N GLY A 107 -18.89 22.17 10.54
CA GLY A 107 -18.18 22.58 9.34
C GLY A 107 -17.80 24.06 9.31
N GLU A 108 -17.96 24.80 10.41
CA GLU A 108 -17.58 26.22 10.51
C GLU A 108 -16.13 26.36 11.00
N THR A 109 -15.35 27.22 10.35
CA THR A 109 -14.01 27.58 10.82
C THR A 109 -14.15 28.46 12.07
N VAL A 110 -13.70 27.94 13.21
CA VAL A 110 -13.78 28.61 14.51
C VAL A 110 -12.47 29.31 14.90
N ALA A 111 -11.35 28.89 14.32
CA ALA A 111 -10.05 29.53 14.51
C ALA A 111 -9.15 29.36 13.29
N THR A 112 -8.17 30.25 13.13
CA THR A 112 -7.13 30.14 12.11
C THR A 112 -5.83 30.70 12.64
N VAL A 113 -4.74 29.96 12.44
CA VAL A 113 -3.38 30.34 12.78
C VAL A 113 -2.47 30.25 11.55
N SER A 114 -1.39 31.03 11.52
CA SER A 114 -0.46 31.04 10.37
C SER A 114 0.44 29.81 10.36
N LEU A 115 0.90 29.39 9.18
CA LEU A 115 1.93 28.37 9.01
C LEU A 115 2.98 28.83 7.97
N PRO A 116 4.29 28.75 8.26
CA PRO A 116 4.85 28.48 9.58
C PRO A 116 4.41 29.55 10.59
N GLY A 117 4.23 29.17 11.85
CA GLY A 117 3.62 30.01 12.88
C GLY A 117 4.25 29.84 14.26
N ASP A 118 3.88 30.72 15.18
CA ASP A 118 4.26 30.65 16.58
C ASP A 118 3.36 29.62 17.30
N PRO A 119 3.91 28.58 17.95
CA PRO A 119 3.12 27.64 18.73
C PRO A 119 2.22 28.30 19.79
N ASP A 120 2.61 29.46 20.33
CA ASP A 120 1.81 30.21 21.30
C ASP A 120 0.44 30.65 20.74
N ASP A 121 0.35 30.91 19.43
CA ASP A 121 -0.93 31.19 18.75
C ASP A 121 -1.84 29.95 18.76
N GLY A 122 -1.25 28.76 18.57
CA GLY A 122 -1.97 27.50 18.67
C GLY A 122 -2.42 27.18 20.11
N ALA A 123 -1.58 27.47 21.10
CA ALA A 123 -1.91 27.30 22.51
C ALA A 123 -3.09 28.20 22.94
N ALA A 124 -3.19 29.41 22.40
CA ALA A 124 -4.34 30.28 22.61
C ALA A 124 -5.64 29.66 22.07
N VAL A 125 -5.60 29.06 20.87
CA VAL A 125 -6.75 28.34 20.29
C VAL A 125 -7.12 27.12 21.14
N ASP A 126 -6.13 26.34 21.58
CA ASP A 126 -6.38 25.19 22.47
C ASP A 126 -7.06 25.63 23.78
N ALA A 127 -6.63 26.74 24.38
CA ALA A 127 -7.23 27.28 25.60
C ALA A 127 -8.67 27.76 25.39
N ASP A 128 -8.94 28.43 24.27
CA ASP A 128 -10.28 28.93 23.92
C ASP A 128 -11.28 27.79 23.65
N LEU A 129 -10.81 26.70 23.03
CA LEU A 129 -11.62 25.53 22.70
C LEU A 129 -11.63 24.45 23.79
N GLY A 130 -10.79 24.57 24.82
CA GLY A 130 -10.69 23.61 25.92
C GLY A 130 -9.93 22.32 25.56
N PHE A 131 -9.05 22.37 24.56
CA PHE A 131 -8.21 21.23 24.18
C PHE A 131 -7.03 21.07 25.14
N GLU A 132 -7.25 20.40 26.27
CA GLU A 132 -6.24 20.16 27.32
C GLU A 132 -4.97 19.46 26.80
N SER A 133 -5.08 18.78 25.65
CA SER A 133 -3.94 18.11 25.03
C SER A 133 -2.97 19.06 24.32
N GLY A 134 -3.28 20.34 24.10
CA GLY A 134 -2.45 21.22 23.28
C GLY A 134 -2.37 20.72 21.84
N ALA A 135 -3.52 20.46 21.22
CA ALA A 135 -3.58 19.79 19.92
C ALA A 135 -3.14 20.73 18.79
N VAL A 136 -3.61 21.98 18.85
CA VAL A 136 -3.32 23.02 17.85
C VAL A 136 -1.90 23.55 18.03
N GLU A 137 -1.45 23.80 19.26
CA GLU A 137 -0.07 24.18 19.58
C GLU A 137 0.94 23.20 18.94
N ARG A 138 0.74 21.90 19.19
CA ARG A 138 1.64 20.86 18.70
C ARG A 138 1.62 20.75 17.17
N LEU A 139 0.44 20.87 16.55
CA LEU A 139 0.32 20.90 15.10
C LEU A 139 1.05 22.10 14.49
N VAL A 140 0.88 23.31 15.05
CA VAL A 140 1.56 24.52 14.54
C VAL A 140 3.07 24.33 14.59
N ARG A 141 3.59 23.82 15.70
CA ARG A 141 5.02 23.53 15.86
C ARG A 141 5.51 22.52 14.81
N ASP A 142 4.89 21.36 14.75
CA ASP A 142 5.36 20.26 13.90
C ASP A 142 5.17 20.55 12.40
N LEU A 143 4.06 21.17 11.99
CA LEU A 143 3.83 21.55 10.60
C LEU A 143 4.76 22.69 10.16
N SER A 144 5.18 23.57 11.08
CA SER A 144 6.19 24.59 10.78
C SER A 144 7.56 23.97 10.49
N ASP A 145 7.97 22.99 11.31
CA ASP A 145 9.22 22.25 11.10
C ASP A 145 9.19 21.44 9.79
N LEU A 146 8.07 20.75 9.50
CA LEU A 146 7.89 20.02 8.23
C LEU A 146 8.03 20.93 7.01
N ARG A 147 7.48 22.15 7.05
CA ARG A 147 7.60 23.14 5.97
C ARG A 147 9.00 23.72 5.84
N ALA A 148 9.70 23.88 6.95
CA ALA A 148 11.08 24.35 6.96
C ALA A 148 12.06 23.26 6.47
N GLY A 149 11.65 21.99 6.48
CA GLY A 149 12.54 20.86 6.24
C GLY A 149 13.33 20.44 7.49
N ASP A 150 12.92 20.90 8.67
CA ASP A 150 13.57 20.68 9.95
C ASP A 150 13.05 19.38 10.59
N TYR A 151 13.26 18.26 9.90
CA TYR A 151 12.88 16.93 10.36
C TYR A 151 13.83 15.84 9.83
N GLU A 152 13.82 14.68 10.47
CA GLU A 152 14.62 13.52 10.08
C GLU A 152 13.76 12.27 9.85
N PHE A 153 14.05 11.50 8.80
CA PHE A 153 13.52 10.15 8.66
C PHE A 153 14.43 9.12 9.34
N ALA A 154 13.84 8.21 10.11
CA ALA A 154 14.57 7.11 10.76
C ALA A 154 14.00 5.75 10.34
N PHE A 155 14.66 5.07 9.41
CA PHE A 155 14.21 3.76 8.89
C PHE A 155 14.80 2.60 9.70
N SER A 156 13.97 1.62 10.06
CA SER A 156 14.41 0.46 10.85
C SER A 156 13.53 -0.77 10.64
N ALA A 157 13.95 -1.90 11.22
CA ALA A 157 13.14 -3.10 11.33
C ALA A 157 11.86 -2.84 12.15
N VAL A 158 10.84 -3.69 11.99
CA VAL A 158 9.52 -3.47 12.63
C VAL A 158 9.61 -3.34 14.15
N ASP A 159 10.37 -4.23 14.79
CA ASP A 159 10.54 -4.20 16.26
C ASP A 159 11.28 -2.94 16.72
N GLU A 160 12.39 -2.60 16.06
CA GLU A 160 13.19 -1.41 16.34
C GLU A 160 12.38 -0.11 16.14
N TYR A 161 11.53 -0.08 15.11
CA TYR A 161 10.60 1.01 14.86
C TYR A 161 9.64 1.22 16.04
N PHE A 162 8.98 0.16 16.51
CA PHE A 162 8.04 0.29 17.63
C PHE A 162 8.75 0.60 18.95
N ASP A 163 9.96 0.07 19.15
CA ASP A 163 10.76 0.37 20.34
C ASP A 163 11.19 1.85 20.35
N ARG A 164 11.52 2.43 19.20
CA ARG A 164 11.81 3.87 19.06
C ARG A 164 10.57 4.73 19.29
N VAL A 165 9.44 4.36 18.70
CA VAL A 165 8.16 5.06 18.91
C VAL A 165 7.74 5.00 20.39
N ASP A 166 7.97 3.89 21.07
CA ASP A 166 7.68 3.72 22.51
C ASP A 166 8.57 4.59 23.42
N ALA A 167 9.78 4.92 22.97
CA ALA A 167 10.75 5.70 23.72
C ALA A 167 10.64 7.22 23.48
N ALA A 168 9.81 7.66 22.54
CA ALA A 168 9.69 9.05 22.09
C ALA A 168 8.32 9.67 22.42
N ASP A 169 8.23 10.99 22.32
CA ASP A 169 6.98 11.72 22.52
C ASP A 169 6.14 11.68 21.24
N ALA A 170 5.08 10.87 21.26
CA ALA A 170 4.19 10.70 20.13
C ALA A 170 3.52 12.03 19.71
N ARG A 171 3.45 12.25 18.40
CA ARG A 171 2.75 13.40 17.78
C ARG A 171 1.50 12.89 17.06
N PRO A 172 0.42 12.57 17.80
CA PRO A 172 -0.78 11.95 17.21
C PRO A 172 -1.46 12.83 16.17
N PHE A 173 -1.53 14.14 16.41
CA PHE A 173 -2.20 15.07 15.50
C PHE A 173 -1.36 15.28 14.24
N THR A 174 -0.05 15.41 14.36
CA THR A 174 0.88 15.47 13.23
C THR A 174 0.86 14.17 12.43
N THR A 175 0.88 13.01 13.12
CA THR A 175 0.72 11.71 12.46
C THR A 175 -0.62 11.62 11.73
N GLY A 176 -1.70 12.14 12.32
CA GLY A 176 -3.01 12.23 11.69
C GLY A 176 -3.02 13.11 10.46
N ALA A 177 -2.38 14.29 10.50
CA ALA A 177 -2.22 15.16 9.35
C ALA A 177 -1.47 14.44 8.22
N LEU A 178 -0.46 13.63 8.53
CA LEU A 178 0.28 12.85 7.53
C LEU A 178 -0.56 11.77 6.82
N ARG A 179 -1.73 11.38 7.35
CA ARG A 179 -2.59 10.32 6.78
C ARG A 179 -3.50 10.75 5.62
N GLY A 180 -3.50 12.04 5.28
CA GLY A 180 -4.39 12.56 4.25
C GLY A 180 -5.88 12.15 4.44
N PRO A 181 -6.71 12.31 3.39
CA PRO A 181 -8.13 11.93 3.41
C PRO A 181 -8.39 10.56 2.77
N HIS A 182 -7.39 9.67 2.72
CA HIS A 182 -7.51 8.40 2.03
C HIS A 182 -7.50 7.24 3.02
N TYR A 183 -8.19 6.14 2.67
CA TYR A 183 -8.23 4.90 3.45
C TYR A 183 -8.82 5.05 4.87
N ASP A 184 -9.68 6.05 5.09
CA ASP A 184 -10.33 6.35 6.38
C ASP A 184 -11.76 5.79 6.48
N ASP A 185 -12.20 5.00 5.50
CA ASP A 185 -13.57 4.52 5.33
C ASP A 185 -13.82 3.13 5.93
N ALA A 186 -12.77 2.42 6.35
CA ALA A 186 -12.92 1.10 6.95
C ALA A 186 -13.52 1.17 8.36
N ASP A 187 -14.59 0.40 8.57
CA ASP A 187 -15.23 0.30 9.87
C ASP A 187 -14.30 -0.40 10.89
N PRO A 188 -14.04 0.24 12.06
CA PRO A 188 -13.15 -0.34 13.07
C PRO A 188 -13.59 -1.71 13.60
N GLU A 189 -14.90 -1.98 13.68
CA GLU A 189 -15.39 -3.27 14.16
C GLU A 189 -15.14 -4.37 13.12
N THR A 190 -15.34 -4.06 11.83
CA THR A 190 -14.97 -4.97 10.73
C THR A 190 -13.46 -5.26 10.72
N VAL A 191 -12.61 -4.24 10.86
CA VAL A 191 -11.15 -4.42 10.92
C VAL A 191 -10.75 -5.26 12.12
N ALA A 192 -11.34 -5.00 13.30
CA ALA A 192 -11.05 -5.74 14.51
C ALA A 192 -11.44 -7.23 14.38
N ALA A 193 -12.60 -7.49 13.78
CA ALA A 193 -13.07 -8.85 13.53
C ALA A 193 -12.21 -9.58 12.50
N PHE A 194 -11.74 -8.87 11.46
CA PHE A 194 -10.87 -9.44 10.44
C PHE A 194 -9.50 -9.81 10.99
N ALA A 195 -8.83 -8.87 11.69
CA ALA A 195 -7.46 -9.03 12.16
C ALA A 195 -7.33 -9.72 13.54
N ASP A 196 -8.45 -10.01 14.22
CA ASP A 196 -8.47 -10.43 15.64
C ASP A 196 -7.62 -9.51 16.54
N ALA A 197 -7.65 -8.21 16.26
CA ALA A 197 -6.82 -7.22 16.92
C ALA A 197 -7.52 -5.85 17.01
N ASP A 198 -7.37 -5.17 18.14
CA ASP A 198 -7.90 -3.83 18.35
C ASP A 198 -7.17 -2.81 17.44
N PRO A 199 -7.89 -2.08 16.53
CA PRO A 199 -7.28 -1.10 15.63
C PRO A 199 -6.59 0.07 16.33
N THR A 200 -6.85 0.29 17.62
CA THR A 200 -6.13 1.27 18.45
C THR A 200 -4.71 0.82 18.82
N ARG A 201 -4.32 -0.42 18.46
CA ARG A 201 -3.03 -1.05 18.82
C ARG A 201 -2.25 -1.48 17.57
N PRO A 202 -1.63 -0.54 16.81
CA PRO A 202 -1.03 -0.84 15.50
C PRO A 202 -0.05 -2.01 15.45
N ARG A 203 0.81 -2.20 16.46
CA ARG A 203 1.72 -3.36 16.51
C ARG A 203 0.97 -4.70 16.47
N ALA A 204 -0.07 -4.83 17.30
CA ALA A 204 -0.89 -6.04 17.32
C ALA A 204 -1.74 -6.18 16.05
N LEU A 205 -2.20 -5.05 15.49
CA LEU A 205 -2.94 -5.04 14.23
C LEU A 205 -2.10 -5.55 13.05
N LEU A 206 -0.84 -5.15 12.93
CA LEU A 206 0.05 -5.65 11.88
C LEU A 206 0.21 -7.18 11.96
N ASP A 207 0.42 -7.73 13.16
CA ASP A 207 0.51 -9.18 13.39
C ASP A 207 -0.82 -9.90 13.08
N GLY A 208 -1.93 -9.28 13.47
CA GLY A 208 -3.29 -9.75 13.19
C GLY A 208 -3.59 -9.83 11.69
N LEU A 209 -3.21 -8.80 10.93
CA LEU A 209 -3.34 -8.76 9.47
C LEU A 209 -2.55 -9.86 8.79
N VAL A 210 -1.34 -10.20 9.28
CA VAL A 210 -0.57 -11.35 8.75
C VAL A 210 -1.38 -12.65 8.88
N SER A 211 -1.97 -12.86 10.06
CA SER A 211 -2.75 -14.08 10.34
C SER A 211 -4.03 -14.11 9.51
N ALA A 212 -4.76 -13.00 9.45
CA ALA A 212 -6.00 -12.87 8.71
C ALA A 212 -5.83 -13.02 7.20
N PHE A 213 -4.79 -12.41 6.61
CA PHE A 213 -4.51 -12.59 5.19
C PHE A 213 -4.09 -14.03 4.86
N ARG A 214 -3.36 -14.71 5.75
CA ARG A 214 -3.06 -16.14 5.57
C ARG A 214 -4.30 -17.03 5.64
N GLU A 215 -5.25 -16.67 6.50
CA GLU A 215 -6.45 -17.46 6.71
C GLU A 215 -7.47 -17.26 5.58
N TYR A 216 -7.70 -16.01 5.18
CA TYR A 216 -8.84 -15.63 4.35
C TYR A 216 -8.48 -15.31 2.89
N SER A 217 -7.19 -15.16 2.55
CA SER A 217 -6.78 -14.88 1.18
C SER A 217 -5.63 -15.74 0.69
N SER A 218 -5.43 -15.72 -0.63
CA SER A 218 -4.27 -16.30 -1.29
C SER A 218 -3.70 -15.29 -2.28
N TYR A 219 -2.43 -15.46 -2.68
CA TYR A 219 -1.89 -14.61 -3.73
C TYR A 219 -2.51 -14.97 -5.08
N ASP A 220 -3.02 -13.99 -5.83
CA ASP A 220 -3.64 -14.23 -7.13
C ASP A 220 -2.58 -14.51 -8.22
N VAL A 221 -2.09 -15.75 -8.23
CA VAL A 221 -1.16 -16.27 -9.26
C VAL A 221 -1.78 -16.17 -10.65
N GLY A 222 -3.11 -16.31 -10.77
CA GLY A 222 -3.82 -16.20 -12.04
C GLY A 222 -3.68 -14.80 -12.65
N ARG A 223 -3.98 -13.76 -11.85
CA ARG A 223 -3.81 -12.36 -12.25
C ARG A 223 -2.34 -12.00 -12.46
N TYR A 224 -1.42 -12.55 -11.66
CA TYR A 224 0.02 -12.38 -11.88
C TYR A 224 0.47 -12.90 -13.26
N LEU A 225 0.08 -14.13 -13.61
CA LEU A 225 0.42 -14.74 -14.89
C LEU A 225 -0.25 -14.02 -16.07
N ALA A 226 -1.51 -13.62 -15.91
CA ALA A 226 -2.24 -12.80 -16.88
C ALA A 226 -1.48 -11.51 -17.17
N GLY A 227 -1.04 -10.81 -16.12
CA GLY A 227 -0.24 -9.60 -16.23
C GLY A 227 1.13 -9.81 -16.88
N SER A 228 1.79 -10.91 -16.55
CA SER A 228 3.07 -11.26 -17.17
C SER A 228 2.95 -11.47 -18.68
N VAL A 229 1.88 -12.14 -19.13
CA VAL A 229 1.58 -12.34 -20.56
C VAL A 229 1.21 -11.03 -21.22
N GLU A 230 0.32 -10.25 -20.61
CA GLU A 230 -0.09 -8.94 -21.08
C GLU A 230 1.11 -8.03 -21.35
N ASP A 231 2.02 -7.90 -20.38
CA ASP A 231 3.13 -6.95 -20.47
C ASP A 231 4.25 -7.44 -21.41
N ASN A 232 4.58 -8.74 -21.38
CA ASN A 232 5.77 -9.25 -22.08
C ASN A 232 5.46 -9.83 -23.47
N LEU A 233 4.27 -10.39 -23.67
CA LEU A 233 3.89 -11.02 -24.93
C LEU A 233 2.94 -10.16 -25.75
N LEU A 234 2.02 -9.46 -25.06
CA LEU A 234 1.01 -8.62 -25.71
C LEU A 234 1.37 -7.13 -25.70
N PHE A 235 2.45 -6.74 -25.02
CA PHE A 235 2.92 -5.36 -24.89
C PHE A 235 1.82 -4.38 -24.44
N GLY A 236 0.97 -4.82 -23.51
CA GLY A 236 -0.14 -4.01 -22.96
C GLY A 236 -1.29 -3.78 -23.93
N ALA A 237 -1.39 -4.54 -25.03
CA ALA A 237 -2.44 -4.35 -26.04
C ALA A 237 -3.85 -4.76 -25.55
N VAL A 238 -3.94 -5.53 -24.47
CA VAL A 238 -5.20 -6.05 -23.91
C VAL A 238 -5.07 -6.12 -22.40
N ASP A 239 -6.09 -5.69 -21.66
CA ASP A 239 -6.15 -5.90 -20.20
C ASP A 239 -6.64 -7.33 -19.92
N LEU A 240 -5.71 -8.24 -19.63
CA LEU A 240 -6.02 -9.61 -19.26
C LEU A 240 -6.33 -9.74 -17.76
N ARG A 241 -5.81 -8.82 -16.94
CA ARG A 241 -5.94 -8.84 -15.48
C ARG A 241 -7.38 -8.64 -15.03
N GLN A 242 -8.15 -7.78 -15.72
CA GLN A 242 -9.56 -7.51 -15.40
C GLN A 242 -10.43 -8.78 -15.27
N HIS A 243 -10.07 -9.87 -15.95
CA HIS A 243 -10.84 -11.12 -15.93
C HIS A 243 -10.60 -12.00 -14.70
N PHE A 244 -9.63 -11.62 -13.88
CA PHE A 244 -9.27 -12.26 -12.62
C PHE A 244 -9.60 -11.36 -11.43
N GLU A 245 -10.20 -10.20 -11.67
CA GLU A 245 -10.59 -9.30 -10.60
C GLU A 245 -11.74 -9.87 -9.76
N THR A 246 -11.52 -9.91 -8.45
CA THR A 246 -12.50 -10.29 -7.44
C THR A 246 -12.63 -9.14 -6.43
N PRO A 247 -13.83 -8.94 -5.84
CA PRO A 247 -13.97 -8.05 -4.70
C PRO A 247 -12.96 -8.42 -3.60
N ALA A 248 -12.36 -7.41 -2.98
CA ALA A 248 -11.23 -7.60 -2.04
C ALA A 248 -11.33 -6.68 -0.82
N ASP A 249 -12.53 -6.17 -0.50
CA ASP A 249 -12.80 -5.53 0.78
C ASP A 249 -12.81 -6.56 1.93
N PHE A 250 -12.76 -6.11 3.19
CA PHE A 250 -12.63 -7.01 4.34
C PHE A 250 -13.75 -8.04 4.45
N ASP A 251 -15.00 -7.64 4.14
CA ASP A 251 -16.13 -8.56 4.18
C ASP A 251 -16.05 -9.58 3.06
N ALA A 252 -15.73 -9.15 1.83
CA ALA A 252 -15.53 -10.04 0.69
C ALA A 252 -14.42 -11.06 0.94
N VAL A 253 -13.27 -10.61 1.47
CA VAL A 253 -12.13 -11.49 1.77
C VAL A 253 -12.52 -12.51 2.84
N ARG A 254 -13.27 -12.12 3.86
CA ARG A 254 -13.67 -13.00 4.96
C ARG A 254 -14.80 -13.98 4.58
N GLU A 255 -15.70 -13.59 3.68
CA GLU A 255 -16.83 -14.42 3.26
C GLU A 255 -16.47 -15.49 2.22
N ASP A 256 -15.45 -15.25 1.41
CA ASP A 256 -14.97 -16.18 0.38
C ASP A 256 -13.64 -16.80 0.82
N ASP A 257 -13.69 -18.06 1.27
CA ASP A 257 -12.52 -18.88 1.63
C ASP A 257 -11.53 -18.92 0.45
N GLY A 258 -10.52 -18.04 0.47
CA GLY A 258 -9.47 -17.98 -0.53
C GLY A 258 -9.64 -16.90 -1.60
N THR A 259 -10.17 -15.72 -1.25
CA THR A 259 -10.13 -14.55 -2.15
C THR A 259 -8.71 -14.34 -2.67
N GLY A 260 -8.55 -14.36 -4.00
CA GLY A 260 -7.27 -14.10 -4.65
C GLY A 260 -6.95 -12.61 -4.58
N MET A 261 -5.89 -12.25 -3.86
CA MET A 261 -5.43 -10.88 -3.71
C MET A 261 -4.09 -10.64 -4.39
N PHE A 262 -3.94 -9.47 -4.97
CA PHE A 262 -2.71 -8.96 -5.57
C PHE A 262 -1.99 -8.02 -4.60
N CYS A 263 -0.69 -7.80 -4.79
CA CYS A 263 0.16 -7.02 -3.87
C CYS A 263 -0.41 -5.63 -3.49
N TRP A 264 -1.05 -4.94 -4.45
CA TRP A 264 -1.68 -3.65 -4.20
C TRP A 264 -2.92 -3.70 -3.30
N GLU A 265 -3.64 -4.83 -3.26
CA GLU A 265 -4.86 -5.01 -2.48
C GLU A 265 -4.46 -5.29 -1.04
N PHE A 266 -3.42 -6.09 -0.82
CA PHE A 266 -2.79 -6.23 0.49
C PHE A 266 -2.34 -4.88 1.05
N ALA A 267 -1.66 -4.07 0.23
CA ALA A 267 -1.25 -2.73 0.64
C ALA A 267 -2.46 -1.86 1.01
N ASN A 268 -3.46 -1.77 0.12
CA ASN A 268 -4.67 -0.96 0.36
C ASN A 268 -5.41 -1.37 1.64
N ARG A 269 -5.69 -2.67 1.81
CA ARG A 269 -6.38 -3.19 2.98
C ARG A 269 -5.58 -2.96 4.26
N SER A 270 -4.26 -3.08 4.21
CA SER A 270 -3.44 -2.77 5.38
C SER A 270 -3.49 -1.29 5.77
N LEU A 271 -3.52 -0.37 4.79
CA LEU A 271 -3.66 1.06 5.03
C LEU A 271 -5.02 1.37 5.66
N GLU A 272 -6.09 0.84 5.08
CA GLU A 272 -7.45 0.97 5.62
C GLU A 272 -7.55 0.47 7.06
N ALA A 273 -6.97 -0.69 7.37
CA ALA A 273 -6.92 -1.21 8.73
C ALA A 273 -6.14 -0.27 9.68
N LEU A 274 -4.95 0.19 9.26
CA LEU A 274 -4.10 1.09 10.05
C LEU A 274 -4.73 2.46 10.28
N HIS A 275 -5.62 2.88 9.40
CA HIS A 275 -6.27 4.20 9.40
C HIS A 275 -7.70 4.20 9.93
N ALA A 276 -8.31 3.02 10.15
CA ALA A 276 -9.69 2.84 10.62
C ALA A 276 -10.06 3.65 11.87
N VAL A 277 -9.10 3.92 12.77
CA VAL A 277 -9.31 4.80 13.92
C VAL A 277 -8.43 6.04 13.82
N PRO A 278 -8.92 7.24 14.24
CA PRO A 278 -8.12 8.46 14.26
C PRO A 278 -6.79 8.28 14.99
N ALA A 279 -5.72 8.89 14.48
CA ALA A 279 -4.37 8.77 15.02
C ALA A 279 -4.28 9.06 16.53
N HIS A 280 -5.00 10.08 17.02
CA HIS A 280 -5.05 10.44 18.45
C HIS A 280 -5.75 9.42 19.35
N ARG A 281 -6.44 8.42 18.78
CA ARG A 281 -7.05 7.30 19.51
C ARG A 281 -6.19 6.04 19.49
N GLN A 282 -5.12 6.02 18.70
CA GLN A 282 -4.16 4.92 18.72
C GLN A 282 -3.19 5.09 19.88
N ARG A 283 -2.82 3.98 20.53
CA ARG A 283 -1.80 3.98 21.58
C ARG A 283 -0.43 4.42 21.04
N ARG A 284 -0.14 4.07 19.78
CA ARG A 284 1.07 4.42 19.03
C ARG A 284 0.60 4.88 17.66
N PRO A 285 0.38 6.18 17.46
CA PRO A 285 -0.17 6.69 16.21
C PRO A 285 0.72 6.32 15.04
N VAL A 286 0.13 5.72 13.99
CA VAL A 286 0.87 5.41 12.75
C VAL A 286 0.19 6.00 11.52
N VAL A 287 0.95 6.18 10.46
CA VAL A 287 0.48 6.44 9.10
C VAL A 287 0.96 5.30 8.20
N GLY A 288 0.06 4.71 7.42
CA GLY A 288 0.40 3.77 6.36
C GLY A 288 0.89 4.52 5.12
N MET A 289 1.79 3.90 4.37
CA MET A 289 2.29 4.42 3.10
C MET A 289 2.21 3.30 2.07
N LYS A 290 1.88 3.64 0.81
CA LYS A 290 2.06 2.68 -0.28
C LYS A 290 3.46 2.80 -0.83
N VAL A 291 4.16 1.68 -0.90
CA VAL A 291 5.52 1.64 -1.40
C VAL A 291 5.55 0.85 -2.69
N HIS A 292 5.95 1.53 -3.76
CA HIS A 292 6.00 0.97 -5.10
C HIS A 292 7.44 0.59 -5.44
N ASP A 293 7.63 -0.67 -5.77
CA ASP A 293 8.84 -1.20 -6.39
C ASP A 293 8.58 -1.42 -7.88
N GLU A 294 8.89 -0.41 -8.69
CA GLU A 294 8.68 -0.45 -10.14
C GLU A 294 9.45 -1.60 -10.80
N ARG A 295 10.62 -1.95 -10.25
CA ARG A 295 11.47 -3.03 -10.80
C ARG A 295 10.76 -4.37 -10.79
N HIS A 296 9.96 -4.61 -9.76
CA HIS A 296 9.25 -5.87 -9.54
C HIS A 296 7.74 -5.76 -9.77
N LYS A 297 7.25 -4.56 -10.13
CA LYS A 297 5.82 -4.22 -10.20
C LYS A 297 5.11 -4.66 -8.93
N HIS A 298 5.77 -4.43 -7.80
CA HIS A 298 5.36 -4.89 -6.49
C HIS A 298 4.96 -3.70 -5.63
N MET A 299 3.96 -3.93 -4.79
CA MET A 299 3.45 -2.94 -3.86
C MET A 299 3.46 -3.55 -2.46
N PHE A 300 4.01 -2.82 -1.51
CA PHE A 300 4.01 -3.21 -0.10
C PHE A 300 3.74 -1.98 0.78
N THR A 301 3.67 -2.22 2.08
CA THR A 301 3.19 -1.22 3.03
C THR A 301 4.35 -0.62 3.79
N GLY A 302 4.47 0.70 3.77
CA GLY A 302 5.26 1.45 4.72
C GLY A 302 4.42 1.80 5.95
N VAL A 303 5.04 1.89 7.11
CA VAL A 303 4.40 2.31 8.36
C VAL A 303 5.32 3.35 9.00
N ALA A 304 4.80 4.54 9.30
CA ALA A 304 5.57 5.60 9.94
C ALA A 304 4.80 6.23 11.10
N SER A 305 5.48 7.00 11.93
CA SER A 305 4.89 7.85 12.98
C SER A 305 5.57 9.20 12.97
N ALA A 306 4.92 10.26 13.44
CA ALA A 306 5.60 11.48 13.84
C ALA A 306 5.86 11.43 15.35
N VAL A 307 7.12 11.67 15.75
CA VAL A 307 7.55 11.70 17.15
C VAL A 307 8.52 12.86 17.38
N ARG A 308 8.70 13.28 18.63
CA ARG A 308 9.86 14.09 19.04
C ARG A 308 10.68 13.36 20.09
N GLU A 309 11.99 13.51 20.01
CA GLU A 309 12.90 13.00 21.04
C GLU A 309 12.95 13.99 22.23
N GLY A 310 11.91 13.97 23.08
CA GLY A 310 11.67 14.97 24.12
C GLY A 310 10.70 16.07 23.67
N ASP A 311 10.17 16.85 24.62
CA ASP A 311 9.15 17.88 24.34
C ASP A 311 9.60 18.96 23.34
N ASP A 312 10.88 19.33 23.40
CA ASP A 312 11.54 20.32 22.53
C ASP A 312 12.60 19.70 21.62
N GLY A 313 12.55 18.37 21.42
CA GLY A 313 13.48 17.67 20.53
C GLY A 313 13.16 17.88 19.05
N ASP A 314 14.06 17.43 18.18
CA ASP A 314 13.86 17.46 16.73
C ASP A 314 12.67 16.58 16.32
N LEU A 315 11.97 16.99 15.26
CA LEU A 315 10.90 16.18 14.68
C LEU A 315 11.50 14.99 13.93
N VAL A 316 11.15 13.79 14.36
CA VAL A 316 11.58 12.55 13.71
C VAL A 316 10.37 11.82 13.16
N ILE A 317 10.52 11.30 11.94
CA ILE A 317 9.56 10.42 11.29
C ILE A 317 10.17 9.01 11.24
N PRO A 318 10.09 8.21 12.32
CA PRO A 318 10.46 6.81 12.27
C PRO A 318 9.55 6.07 11.30
N ALA A 319 10.14 5.17 10.52
CA ALA A 319 9.43 4.37 9.52
C ALA A 319 9.97 2.94 9.41
N THR A 320 9.09 2.02 9.05
CA THR A 320 9.40 0.63 8.72
C THR A 320 8.55 0.15 7.55
N PHE A 321 8.76 -1.09 7.11
CA PHE A 321 8.12 -1.65 5.92
C PHE A 321 7.65 -3.07 6.19
N VAL A 322 6.45 -3.39 5.73
CA VAL A 322 5.82 -4.70 5.85
C VAL A 322 5.25 -5.17 4.50
N ASP A 323 5.39 -6.45 4.19
CA ASP A 323 4.87 -7.07 2.97
C ASP A 323 4.07 -8.35 3.27
N TYR A 324 2.75 -8.23 3.13
CA TYR A 324 1.79 -9.32 3.34
C TYR A 324 1.67 -10.26 2.14
N THR A 325 2.20 -9.89 0.97
CA THR A 325 2.21 -10.77 -0.21
C THR A 325 3.07 -12.00 0.06
N HIS A 326 4.18 -11.79 0.77
CA HIS A 326 5.04 -12.88 1.21
C HIS A 326 4.33 -13.79 2.21
N SER A 327 3.50 -13.28 3.11
CA SER A 327 2.80 -14.15 4.06
C SER A 327 1.84 -15.15 3.41
N THR A 328 1.27 -14.83 2.23
CA THR A 328 0.31 -15.70 1.52
C THR A 328 0.97 -16.56 0.43
N LEU A 329 2.02 -16.07 -0.26
CA LEU A 329 2.76 -16.85 -1.26
C LEU A 329 3.44 -18.11 -0.71
N TYR A 330 3.86 -18.11 0.55
CA TYR A 330 4.69 -19.21 1.10
C TYR A 330 3.91 -20.47 1.47
N ASP A 331 2.62 -20.35 1.79
CA ASP A 331 1.77 -21.48 2.13
C ASP A 331 1.38 -22.30 0.88
N ASP A 332 1.23 -21.64 -0.28
CA ASP A 332 0.90 -22.30 -1.55
C ASP A 332 2.07 -23.10 -2.15
N PHE A 333 3.31 -22.73 -1.85
CA PHE A 333 4.52 -23.37 -2.41
C PHE A 333 5.39 -24.12 -1.38
N HIS A 334 5.05 -24.10 -0.09
CA HIS A 334 5.83 -24.71 1.00
C HIS A 334 7.32 -24.27 1.05
N LEU A 335 7.61 -23.02 0.72
CA LEU A 335 8.99 -22.48 0.59
C LEU A 335 9.48 -21.66 1.81
N THR A 336 8.82 -21.78 2.95
CA THR A 336 9.07 -21.02 4.19
C THR A 336 10.53 -21.06 4.65
N SER A 337 11.21 -22.20 4.46
CA SER A 337 12.59 -22.42 4.96
C SER A 337 13.71 -21.67 4.23
N VAL A 338 13.45 -21.10 3.04
CA VAL A 338 14.49 -20.48 2.19
C VAL A 338 14.41 -18.94 2.19
N LEU A 339 13.24 -18.37 2.49
CA LEU A 339 12.95 -16.96 2.19
C LEU A 339 12.46 -16.13 3.40
N GLY A 340 12.33 -16.71 4.59
CA GLY A 340 12.04 -15.97 5.85
C GLY A 340 10.57 -16.05 6.26
N GLU A 341 10.32 -16.09 7.58
CA GLU A 341 9.00 -16.40 8.15
C GLU A 341 8.13 -15.15 8.43
N GLY A 342 8.70 -13.94 8.29
CA GLY A 342 8.10 -12.69 8.76
C GLY A 342 7.58 -11.76 7.66
N VAL A 343 6.73 -10.83 8.06
CA VAL A 343 6.17 -9.74 7.22
C VAL A 343 7.17 -8.62 6.96
N GLU A 344 8.36 -8.67 7.58
CA GLU A 344 9.36 -7.60 7.51
C GLU A 344 9.90 -7.39 6.08
N ALA A 345 9.68 -6.18 5.55
CA ALA A 345 10.16 -5.79 4.23
C ALA A 345 11.44 -4.94 4.28
N TYR A 346 11.83 -4.39 5.45
CA TYR A 346 13.07 -3.61 5.60
C TYR A 346 14.34 -4.49 5.53
N ASN A 347 14.67 -4.95 4.33
CA ASN A 347 15.73 -5.92 4.07
C ASN A 347 16.41 -5.69 2.71
N GLU A 348 17.28 -6.61 2.32
CA GLU A 348 18.04 -6.54 1.05
C GLU A 348 17.23 -7.07 -0.16
N ARG A 349 15.94 -7.37 0.00
CA ARG A 349 15.12 -7.91 -1.09
C ARG A 349 14.13 -6.90 -1.64
N HIS A 350 13.78 -5.88 -0.86
CA HIS A 350 12.85 -4.85 -1.25
C HIS A 350 13.58 -3.58 -1.68
N ARG A 351 12.90 -2.81 -2.52
CA ARG A 351 13.29 -1.48 -2.97
C ARG A 351 12.06 -0.58 -2.94
N ALA A 352 12.27 0.71 -2.72
CA ALA A 352 11.22 1.71 -2.92
C ALA A 352 11.64 2.63 -4.06
N THR A 353 10.92 2.56 -5.19
CA THR A 353 11.01 3.56 -6.27
C THR A 353 10.19 4.79 -5.90
N GLU A 354 9.00 4.58 -5.32
CA GLU A 354 8.09 5.64 -4.92
C GLU A 354 7.45 5.29 -3.57
N ILE A 355 7.24 6.31 -2.73
CA ILE A 355 6.50 6.21 -1.48
C ILE A 355 5.35 7.21 -1.56
N TYR A 356 4.13 6.70 -1.47
CA TYR A 356 2.92 7.53 -1.39
C TYR A 356 2.45 7.56 0.05
N TRP A 357 2.46 8.76 0.62
CA TRP A 357 1.80 9.06 1.88
C TRP A 357 0.30 8.93 1.64
N ALA A 358 -0.29 7.97 2.34
CA ALA A 358 -1.72 7.69 2.27
C ALA A 358 -2.43 8.77 3.06
#